data_AF-A0A3G5BT45-F1
#
_entry.id   AF-A0A3G5BT45-F1
#
_cell.length_a   1.000
_cell.length_b   1.000
_cell.length_c   1.000
_cell.angle_alpha   90.00
_cell.angle_beta   90.00
_cell.angle_gamma   90.00
#
_symmetry.space_group_name_H-M   'P 1'
#
loop_
_entity.id
_entity.type
_entity.pdbx_description
1 polymer ?
#
loop_
_entity_poly.entity_id
_entity_poly.type
_entity_poly.pdbx_seq_one_letter_code
_entity_poly.pdbx_strand_id
1 'polypeptide(L)' 'GYKMDDIRVDVEGLYSQLNKNDVTGAVFNPDTVADSLTAISGLVNVYYDIAIEDMPITPYIGVG' A
#
# COMPACT_ATOMS: atom_id res chain seq x y z
N GLY A 1 -0.72 -4.64 -12.31
CA GLY A 1 -0.70 -6.10 -12.07
C GLY A 1 -0.52 -6.84 -13.37
N TYR A 2 0.00 -8.05 -13.29
CA TYR A 2 0.23 -8.99 -14.40
C TYR A 2 -0.25 -10.38 -13.98
N LYS A 3 -0.84 -11.14 -14.90
CA LYS A 3 -1.30 -12.51 -14.68
C LYS A 3 -0.59 -13.45 -15.65
N MET A 4 -0.02 -14.53 -15.14
CA MET A 4 0.53 -15.63 -15.91
C MET A 4 -0.06 -16.92 -15.35
N ASP A 5 -0.88 -17.60 -16.15
CA ASP A 5 -1.63 -18.81 -15.75
C ASP A 5 -2.39 -18.62 -14.42
N ASP A 6 -2.03 -19.41 -13.41
CA ASP A 6 -2.62 -19.37 -12.07
C ASP A 6 -1.95 -18.34 -11.14
N ILE A 7 -0.91 -17.63 -11.60
CA ILE A 7 -0.18 -16.66 -10.76
C ILE A 7 -0.54 -15.24 -11.17
N ARG A 8 -0.85 -14.40 -10.18
CA ARG A 8 -1.05 -12.96 -10.34
C ARG A 8 0.00 -12.21 -9.53
N VAL A 9 0.55 -11.15 -10.08
CA VAL A 9 1.46 -10.25 -9.38
C VAL A 9 0.94 -8.83 -9.54
N ASP A 10 0.86 -8.07 -8.47
CA ASP A 10 0.67 -6.63 -8.54
C ASP A 10 1.73 -5.88 -7.75
N VAL A 11 1.89 -4.62 -8.11
CA VAL A 11 2.84 -3.71 -7.49
C VAL A 11 2.05 -2.47 -7.15
N GLU A 12 2.08 -2.11 -5.88
CA GLU A 12 1.43 -0.93 -5.33
C GLU A 12 2.51 0.04 -4.86
N GLY A 13 2.30 1.32 -5.13
CA GLY A 13 3.17 2.39 -4.66
C GLY A 13 2.35 3.42 -3.93
N LEU A 14 2.83 3.85 -2.77
CA LEU A 14 2.25 4.94 -2.00
C LEU A 14 3.29 6.04 -1.85
N TYR A 15 2.90 7.24 -2.29
CA TYR A 15 3.60 8.48 -1.97
C TYR A 15 2.68 9.32 -1.10
N SER A 16 3.17 9.72 0.06
CA SER A 16 2.46 10.60 0.98
C SER A 16 3.37 11.74 1.41
N GLN A 17 2.83 12.95 1.39
CA GLN A 17 3.50 14.14 1.89
C GLN A 17 2.55 14.83 2.86
N LEU A 18 3.01 15.04 4.07
CA LEU A 18 2.31 15.78 5.10
C LEU A 18 3.14 16.99 5.51
N ASN A 19 2.51 18.16 5.51
CA ASN A 19 3.10 19.38 6.04
C ASN A 19 2.43 19.70 7.37
N LYS A 20 3.21 20.24 8.29
CA LYS A 20 2.71 20.80 9.54
C LYS A 20 1.77 21.95 9.21
N ASN A 21 0.60 21.95 9.84
CA ASN A 21 -0.38 23.01 9.66
C ASN A 21 -0.01 24.23 10.51
N ASP A 22 -0.25 25.43 9.97
CA ASP A 22 -0.04 26.69 10.69
C ASP A 22 -1.31 27.04 11.48
N VAL A 23 -1.40 26.49 12.70
CA VAL A 23 -2.54 26.71 13.59
C VAL A 23 -2.21 27.83 14.56
N THR A 24 -2.88 28.98 14.41
CA THR A 24 -2.69 30.16 15.26
C THR A 24 -2.93 29.81 16.75
N GLY A 25 -1.92 30.06 17.59
CA GLY A 25 -1.96 29.80 19.03
C GLY A 25 -1.49 28.40 19.46
N ALA A 26 -1.17 27.51 18.53
CA ALA A 26 -0.53 26.25 18.85
C ALA A 26 0.98 26.45 19.07
N VAL A 27 1.50 25.95 20.20
CA VAL A 27 2.93 25.96 20.50
C VAL A 27 3.47 24.56 20.28
N PHE A 28 4.26 24.37 19.23
CA PHE A 28 4.96 23.12 18.95
C PHE A 28 6.43 23.26 19.31
N ASN A 29 7.01 22.25 19.96
CA ASN A 29 8.45 22.19 20.15
C ASN A 29 9.12 21.80 18.81
N PRO A 30 9.99 22.66 18.25
CA PRO A 30 10.65 22.40 16.98
C PRO A 30 11.59 21.18 17.02
N ASP A 31 12.11 20.81 18.19
CA ASP A 31 13.03 19.67 18.33
C ASP A 31 12.29 18.32 18.30
N THR A 32 10.96 18.33 18.48
CA THR A 32 10.15 17.11 18.56
C THR A 32 9.06 17.02 17.49
N VAL A 33 8.82 18.09 16.72
CA VAL A 33 7.78 18.15 15.70
C VAL A 33 8.38 18.58 14.37
N ALA A 34 8.37 17.67 13.40
CA ALA A 34 8.84 17.94 12.05
C ALA A 34 7.89 18.90 11.30
N ASP A 35 8.45 19.80 10.49
CA ASP A 35 7.67 20.71 9.65
C ASP A 35 7.08 20.02 8.42
N SER A 36 7.69 18.94 7.97
CA SER A 36 7.15 18.08 6.91
C SER A 36 7.61 16.63 7.07
N LEU A 37 6.79 15.72 6.54
CA LEU A 37 7.07 14.30 6.46
C LEU A 37 6.72 13.81 5.05
N THR A 38 7.69 13.18 4.41
CA THR A 38 7.47 12.41 3.19
C THR A 38 7.58 10.93 3.53
N ALA A 39 6.57 10.16 3.16
CA ALA A 39 6.57 8.71 3.24
C ALA A 39 6.43 8.13 1.83
N ILE A 40 7.30 7.19 1.51
CA ILE A 40 7.25 6.41 0.27
C ILE A 40 7.23 4.94 0.67
N SER A 41 6.25 4.21 0.18
CA SER A 41 6.23 2.75 0.31
C SER A 41 5.90 2.11 -1.02
N GLY A 42 6.38 0.89 -1.18
CA GLY A 42 6.03 0.02 -2.28
C GLY A 42 5.69 -1.35 -1.71
N LEU A 43 4.69 -2.01 -2.29
CA LEU A 43 4.28 -3.36 -1.95
C LEU A 43 4.25 -4.17 -3.24
N VAL A 44 4.66 -5.42 -3.15
CA VAL A 44 4.56 -6.38 -4.27
C VAL A 44 3.71 -7.52 -3.78
N ASN A 45 2.49 -7.62 -4.29
CA ASN A 45 1.60 -8.70 -3.94
C ASN A 45 1.71 -9.82 -4.97
N VAL A 46 1.83 -11.06 -4.51
CA VAL A 46 1.79 -12.26 -5.35
C VAL A 46 0.63 -13.13 -4.90
N TYR A 47 -0.19 -13.57 -5.86
CA TYR A 47 -1.34 -14.42 -5.63
C TYR A 47 -1.27 -15.68 -6.49
N TYR A 48 -1.84 -16.75 -5.96
CA TYR A 48 -2.09 -17.99 -6.66
C TYR A 48 -3.59 -18.26 -6.70
N ASP A 49 -4.12 -18.38 -7.91
CA ASP A 49 -5.49 -18.74 -8.22
C ASP A 49 -5.64 -20.26 -8.11
N ILE A 50 -6.60 -20.71 -7.32
CA ILE A 50 -6.86 -22.13 -7.13
C ILE A 50 -7.88 -22.57 -8.18
N ALA A 51 -7.44 -23.37 -9.14
CA ALA A 51 -8.31 -24.00 -10.11
C ALA A 51 -9.13 -25.12 -9.45
N ILE A 52 -10.44 -24.91 -9.30
CA ILE A 52 -11.39 -25.94 -8.89
C ILE A 52 -12.45 -26.03 -9.98
N GLU A 53 -12.66 -27.23 -10.49
CA GLU A 53 -13.67 -27.52 -11.52
C GLU A 53 -15.08 -27.20 -11.00
N ASP A 54 -15.94 -26.67 -11.88
CA ASP A 54 -17.37 -26.42 -11.63
C ASP A 54 -17.72 -25.37 -10.54
N MET A 55 -16.79 -24.49 -10.18
CA MET A 55 -17.09 -23.36 -9.28
C MET A 55 -17.30 -22.04 -10.04
N PRO A 56 -18.33 -21.24 -9.69
CA PRO A 56 -18.59 -19.94 -10.33
C PRO A 56 -17.60 -18.83 -9.91
N ILE A 57 -16.71 -19.09 -8.94
CA ILE A 57 -15.73 -18.14 -8.40
C ILE A 57 -14.38 -18.86 -8.29
N THR A 58 -13.30 -18.18 -8.69
CA THR A 58 -11.92 -18.67 -8.53
C THR A 58 -11.33 -18.14 -7.22
N PRO A 59 -11.17 -18.98 -6.17
CA PRO A 59 -10.51 -18.54 -4.94
C PRO A 59 -9.02 -18.32 -5.17
N TYR A 60 -8.40 -17.50 -4.33
CA TYR A 60 -6.97 -17.21 -4.40
C TYR A 60 -6.35 -17.01 -3.01
N ILE A 61 -5.06 -17.27 -2.91
CA ILE A 61 -4.24 -16.95 -1.74
C ILE A 61 -3.08 -16.06 -2.17
N GLY A 62 -2.58 -15.19 -1.29
CA GLY A 62 -1.46 -14.32 -1.64
C GLY A 62 -0.68 -13.81 -0.44
N VAL A 63 0.49 -13.24 -0.74
CA VAL A 63 1.43 -12.60 0.20
C VAL A 63 1.88 -11.27 -0.39
N GLY A 64 2.12 -10.27 0.48
CA GLY A 64 2.52 -8.91 0.11
C GLY A 64 3.38 -8.26 1.18
#